data_AF-A0A497RH57-F1
#
_entry.id   AF-A0A497RH57-F1
#
_cell.length_a   1.000
_cell.length_b   1.000
_cell.length_c   1.000
_cell.angle_alpha   90.00
_cell.angle_beta   90.00
_cell.angle_gamma   90.00
#
_symmetry.space_group_name_H-M   'P 1'
#
loop_
_entity.id
_entity.type
_entity.pdbx_description
1 polymer ?
#
loop_
_entity_poly.entity_id
_entity_poly.type
_entity_poly.pdbx_seq_one_letter_code
_entity_poly.pdbx_strand_id
1 'polypeptide(L)'
;MPAVKLLPWDKNLGYPQWQRAIIGGKAYTLHYRWNKYGFPVLKIVRDEDSAIVFNEKLVKDNPREAKDPDTYEVLFTILPRKIEKTDTEIWLFEG
;
A
#
# COMPACT_ATOMS: atom_id res chain seq x y z
N MET A 1 17.94 -4.15 -3.42
CA MET A 1 17.15 -3.10 -4.09
C MET A 1 15.72 -3.22 -3.61
N PRO A 2 15.16 -2.24 -2.88
CA PRO A 2 13.74 -2.27 -2.52
C PRO A 2 12.92 -2.13 -3.82
N ALA A 3 12.17 -3.18 -4.18
CA ALA A 3 11.28 -3.13 -5.33
C ALA A 3 10.05 -2.29 -4.97
N VAL A 4 9.94 -1.10 -5.55
CA VAL A 4 8.74 -0.26 -5.40
C VAL A 4 7.56 -1.00 -6.04
N LYS A 5 6.56 -1.32 -5.22
CA LYS A 5 5.35 -2.02 -5.65
C LYS A 5 4.23 -1.01 -5.85
N LEU A 6 3.70 -0.94 -7.06
CA LEU A 6 2.63 -0.01 -7.44
C LEU A 6 1.28 -0.72 -7.43
N LEU A 7 0.28 -0.06 -6.82
CA LEU A 7 -1.13 -0.46 -6.90
C LEU A 7 -1.88 0.60 -7.71
N PRO A 8 -2.67 0.21 -8.72
CA PRO A 8 -3.26 1.16 -9.64
C PRO A 8 -4.41 1.94 -8.98
N TRP A 9 -4.39 3.26 -9.13
CA TRP A 9 -5.40 4.18 -8.59
C TRP A 9 -6.53 4.42 -9.60
N ASP A 10 -7.26 3.37 -9.96
CA ASP A 10 -8.39 3.45 -10.90
C ASP A 10 -9.66 2.85 -10.27
N LYS A 11 -10.75 3.62 -10.31
CA LYS A 11 -12.07 3.20 -9.82
C LYS A 11 -12.72 2.11 -10.69
N ASN A 12 -12.30 2.00 -11.95
CA ASN A 12 -12.86 1.10 -12.94
C ASN A 12 -12.15 -0.26 -12.98
N LEU A 13 -11.00 -0.42 -12.31
CA LEU A 13 -10.18 -1.65 -12.36
C LEU A 13 -10.76 -2.89 -11.66
N GLY A 14 -12.06 -2.88 -11.32
CA GLY A 14 -12.71 -4.01 -10.63
C GLY A 14 -12.12 -4.28 -9.23
N TYR A 15 -12.70 -5.25 -8.52
CA TYR A 15 -12.40 -5.54 -7.10
C TYR A 15 -11.86 -6.97 -6.89
N PRO A 16 -11.08 -7.20 -5.81
CA PRO A 16 -10.03 -6.37 -5.22
C PRO A 16 -8.65 -6.70 -5.82
N GLN A 17 -7.75 -5.73 -5.85
CA GLN A 17 -6.37 -5.96 -6.28
C GLN A 17 -5.54 -6.42 -5.09
N TRP A 18 -4.88 -7.57 -5.21
CA TRP A 18 -4.06 -8.17 -4.16
C TRP A 18 -2.60 -8.20 -4.58
N GLN A 19 -1.73 -7.83 -3.65
CA GLN A 19 -0.30 -7.92 -3.85
C GLN A 19 0.38 -8.43 -2.59
N ARG A 20 1.27 -9.41 -2.76
CA ARG A 20 2.09 -9.91 -1.66
C ARG A 20 3.41 -9.16 -1.60
N ALA A 21 3.88 -8.80 -0.42
CA ALA A 21 5.17 -8.19 -0.15
C ALA A 21 5.92 -8.96 0.94
N ILE A 22 7.24 -8.93 0.91
CA ILE A 22 8.10 -9.51 1.95
C ILE A 22 8.99 -8.41 2.48
N ILE A 23 8.93 -8.14 3.79
CA ILE A 23 9.68 -7.09 4.47
C ILE A 23 10.25 -7.70 5.75
N GLY A 24 11.56 -7.54 5.98
CA GLY A 24 12.23 -8.12 7.16
C GLY A 24 12.05 -9.64 7.29
N GLY A 25 11.92 -10.37 6.17
CA GLY A 25 11.66 -11.81 6.15
C GLY A 25 10.20 -12.23 6.46
N LYS A 26 9.32 -11.28 6.80
CA LYS A 26 7.89 -11.53 7.03
C LYS A 26 7.08 -11.24 5.77
N ALA A 27 6.06 -12.06 5.52
CA ALA A 27 5.17 -11.89 4.37
C ALA A 27 3.92 -11.09 4.76
N TYR A 28 3.49 -10.20 3.86
CA TYR A 28 2.33 -9.35 4.03
C TYR A 28 1.48 -9.35 2.76
N THR A 29 0.17 -9.39 2.92
CA THR A 29 -0.80 -9.25 1.83
C THR A 29 -1.45 -7.86 1.87
N LEU A 30 -1.26 -7.11 0.80
CA LEU A 30 -1.85 -5.80 0.56
C LEU A 30 -3.14 -5.99 -0.25
N HIS A 31 -4.26 -5.55 0.31
CA HIS A 31 -5.57 -5.54 -0.33
C HIS A 31 -5.98 -4.11 -0.62
N TYR A 32 -5.96 -3.74 -1.90
CA TYR A 32 -6.48 -2.46 -2.36
C TYR A 32 -7.86 -2.62 -2.95
N ARG A 33 -8.76 -1.71 -2.56
CA ARG A 33 -10.11 -1.64 -3.09
C ARG A 33 -10.64 -0.21 -3.02
N TRP A 34 -11.58 0.10 -3.89
CA TRP A 34 -12.52 1.20 -3.61
C TRP A 34 -13.50 0.73 -2.52
N ASN A 35 -14.30 1.60 -1.94
CA ASN A 35 -15.39 1.18 -1.08
C ASN A 35 -16.74 1.64 -1.65
N LYS A 36 -17.84 1.22 -1.00
CA LYS A 36 -19.20 1.61 -1.41
C LYS A 36 -19.48 3.12 -1.34
N TYR A 37 -18.64 3.88 -0.65
CA TYR A 37 -18.75 5.33 -0.50
C TYR A 37 -17.86 6.10 -1.50
N GLY A 38 -17.21 5.40 -2.44
CA GLY A 38 -16.45 6.04 -3.51
C GLY A 38 -15.05 6.52 -3.12
N PHE A 39 -14.39 5.90 -2.14
CA PHE A 39 -13.00 6.19 -1.82
C PHE A 39 -12.12 4.93 -1.71
N PRO A 40 -10.81 5.03 -1.99
CA PRO A 40 -9.89 3.91 -1.90
C PRO A 40 -9.50 3.59 -0.46
N VAL A 41 -9.34 2.31 -0.19
CA VAL A 41 -8.93 1.74 1.09
C VAL A 41 -7.81 0.74 0.83
N LEU A 42 -6.76 0.81 1.65
CA LEU A 42 -5.69 -0.18 1.67
C LEU A 42 -5.73 -0.91 3.00
N LYS A 43 -5.80 -2.23 2.94
CA LYS A 43 -5.63 -3.12 4.08
C LYS A 43 -4.34 -3.91 3.91
N ILE A 44 -3.46 -3.89 4.90
CA ILE A 44 -2.23 -4.69 4.93
C ILE A 44 -2.37 -5.70 6.06
N VAL A 45 -2.21 -6.97 5.71
CA VAL A 45 -2.32 -8.10 6.65
C VAL A 45 -0.99 -8.83 6.67
N ARG A 46 -0.48 -9.13 7.86
CA ARG A 46 0.69 -10.00 8.06
C ARG A 46 0.23 -11.44 7.89
N ASP A 47 0.90 -12.21 7.03
CA ASP A 47 0.43 -13.53 6.63
C ASP A 47 0.63 -14.60 7.72
N GLU A 48 1.61 -14.40 8.61
CA GLU A 48 1.97 -15.36 9.67
C GLU A 48 0.86 -15.55 10.71
N ASP A 49 0.25 -14.44 11.13
CA ASP A 49 -0.71 -14.37 12.23
C ASP A 49 -2.05 -13.73 11.81
N SER A 50 -2.21 -13.37 10.54
CA SER A 50 -3.35 -12.60 10.03
C SER A 50 -3.57 -11.24 10.71
N ALA A 51 -2.54 -10.68 11.36
CA ALA A 51 -2.65 -9.38 12.03
C ALA A 51 -2.84 -8.26 11.01
N ILE A 52 -3.73 -7.32 11.32
CA ILE A 52 -3.97 -6.13 10.51
C ILE A 52 -2.95 -5.07 10.91
N VAL A 53 -2.00 -4.81 10.02
CA VAL A 53 -0.92 -3.82 10.23
C VAL A 53 -1.37 -2.42 9.79
N PHE A 54 -2.26 -2.37 8.80
CA PHE A 54 -2.81 -1.12 8.29
C PHE A 54 -4.19 -1.36 7.71
N ASN A 55 -5.15 -0.46 7.96
CA ASN A 55 -6.49 -0.55 7.37
C ASN A 55 -7.15 0.83 7.37
N GLU A 56 -6.78 1.66 6.40
CA GLU A 56 -7.28 3.04 6.33
C GLU A 56 -7.73 3.42 4.92
N LYS A 57 -8.54 4.50 4.88
CA LYS A 57 -8.80 5.26 3.66
C LYS A 57 -7.49 5.88 3.18
N LEU A 58 -7.23 5.76 1.88
CA LEU A 58 -6.16 6.50 1.24
C LEU A 58 -6.68 7.87 0.77
N VAL A 59 -5.92 8.92 1.09
CA VAL A 59 -6.20 10.29 0.67
C VAL A 59 -5.08 10.72 -0.27
N LYS A 60 -5.46 11.31 -1.41
CA LYS A 60 -4.49 11.74 -2.43
C LYS A 60 -3.47 12.69 -1.81
N ASP A 61 -2.20 12.49 -2.12
CA ASP A 61 -1.06 13.31 -1.71
C ASP A 61 -0.88 13.42 -0.19
N ASN A 62 -1.42 12.45 0.56
CA ASN A 62 -1.30 12.36 2.02
C ASN A 62 -0.55 11.07 2.41
N PRO A 63 0.77 11.14 2.63
CA PRO A 63 1.57 10.00 3.05
C PRO A 63 1.07 9.34 4.34
N ARG A 64 1.26 8.02 4.42
CA ARG A 64 0.94 7.21 5.60
C ARG A 64 2.05 6.21 5.88
N GLU A 65 2.26 5.92 7.14
CA GLU A 65 3.17 4.86 7.58
C GLU A 65 2.36 3.73 8.20
N ALA A 66 2.64 2.50 7.78
CA ALA A 66 2.19 1.31 8.48
C ALA A 66 3.34 0.83 9.38
N LYS A 67 3.09 0.76 10.68
CA LYS A 67 4.08 0.36 11.68
C LYS A 67 3.77 -1.03 12.20
N ASP A 68 4.80 -1.78 12.55
CA ASP A 68 4.62 -3.04 13.28
C ASP A 68 3.99 -2.72 14.65
N PRO A 69 2.89 -3.39 15.05
CA PRO A 69 2.17 -3.08 16.29
C PRO A 69 2.97 -3.41 17.55
N ASP A 70 3.90 -4.35 17.46
CA ASP A 70 4.75 -4.81 18.57
C ASP A 70 6.06 -4.01 18.58
N THR A 71 6.61 -3.86 17.37
CA THR A 71 7.76 -3.08 16.91
C THR A 71 7.83 -1.59 17.17
N TYR A 72 6.73 -0.95 16.75
CA TYR A 72 6.68 0.44 16.26
C TYR A 72 7.61 0.77 15.07
N GLU A 73 8.33 -0.21 14.52
CA GLU A 73 9.12 -0.03 13.30
C GLU A 73 8.24 0.27 12.10
N VAL A 74 8.69 1.18 11.22
CA VAL A 74 7.99 1.48 9.97
C VAL A 74 8.18 0.32 9.00
N LEU A 75 7.10 -0.39 8.69
CA LEU A 75 7.08 -1.50 7.75
C LEU A 75 6.82 -1.02 6.33
N PHE A 76 5.88 -0.08 6.15
CA PHE A 76 5.53 0.47 4.85
C PHE A 76 5.39 1.98 4.91
N THR A 77 5.98 2.66 3.94
CA THR A 77 5.65 4.06 3.61
C THR A 77 4.71 4.05 2.41
N ILE A 78 3.45 4.42 2.65
CA ILE A 78 2.39 4.44 1.66
C ILE A 78 2.27 5.87 1.14
N LEU A 79 2.49 6.03 -0.16
CA LEU A 79 2.40 7.31 -0.86
C LEU A 79 1.19 7.28 -1.80
N PRO A 80 0.00 7.74 -1.38
CA PRO A 80 -1.20 7.65 -2.20
C PRO A 80 -1.20 8.77 -3.24
N ARG A 81 -0.59 8.49 -4.39
CA ARG A 81 -0.58 9.39 -5.54
C ARG A 81 -1.27 8.72 -6.72
N LYS A 82 -2.01 9.53 -7.48
CA LYS A 82 -2.45 9.13 -8.81
C LYS A 82 -1.23 9.21 -9.72
N ILE A 83 -0.89 8.13 -10.42
CA ILE A 83 0.14 8.15 -11.47
C ILE A 83 -0.58 8.45 -12.77
N GLU A 84 -0.36 9.63 -13.33
CA GLU A 84 -0.78 10.00 -14.67
C GLU A 84 0.25 9.53 -15.71
N LYS A 85 -0.12 9.45 -16.99
CA LYS A 85 0.81 9.02 -18.06
C LYS A 85 2.08 9.89 -18.14
N THR A 86 2.01 11.14 -17.67
CA THR A 86 3.13 12.06 -17.55
C THR A 86 4.03 11.78 -16.35
N ASP A 87 3.53 11.06 -15.34
CA ASP A 87 4.24 10.80 -14.08
C ASP A 87 5.15 9.56 -14.13
N THR A 88 5.23 8.90 -15.29
CA THR A 88 6.08 7.74 -15.58
C THR A 88 7.58 8.02 -15.37
N GLU A 89 7.97 9.29 -15.21
CA GLU A 89 9.34 9.71 -14.91
C GLU A 89 9.66 9.82 -13.41
N ILE A 90 8.76 9.50 -12.49
CA ILE A 90 9.09 9.60 -11.06
C ILE A 90 9.86 8.36 -10.60
N TRP A 91 11.18 8.43 -10.76
CA TRP A 91 12.15 7.56 -10.10
C TRP A 91 12.35 8.03 -8.66
N LEU A 92 11.91 7.23 -7.68
CA LEU A 92 12.33 7.42 -6.29
C LEU A 92 13.52 6.50 -6.02
N PHE A 93 14.72 7.07 -5.94
CA PHE A 93 15.92 6.41 -5.42
C PHE A 93 16.13 6.89 -3.98
N GLU A 94 16.29 5.95 -3.05
CA GLU A 94 16.87 6.22 -1.73
C GLU A 94 18.25 5.54 -1.69
N GLY A 95 19.26 6.28 -1.21
CA GLY A 95 20.65 5.85 -1.05
C GLY A 95 20.91 5.15 0.27
#